data_AF-A0A9W6WZ27-F1
#
_entry.id   AF-A0A9W6WZ27-F1
#
_cell.length_a   1.000
_cell.length_b   1.000
_cell.length_c   1.000
_cell.angle_alpha   90.00
_cell.angle_beta   90.00
_cell.angle_gamma   90.00
#
_symmetry.space_group_name_H-M   'P 1'
#
loop_
_entity.id
_entity.type
_entity.pdbx_description
1 polymer ?
#
loop_
_entity_poly.entity_id
_entity_poly.type
_entity_poly.pdbx_seq_one_letter_code
_entity_poly.pdbx_strand_id
1 'polypeptide(L)'
;MIYSAWENGMTPMSLARFVGPYGPKLVQNVVHRRASFMSEGSAMRDGRVDLTELGEYLYHNWALKPSGERAMTTHLAPGAHAVRPLVDQLLPEKVKMPLTFIYGEYDWMDYRNGLGIVERFKQKGRAADLYRVPNGGHQMFMENPDDFSRILIESLTR
;
A
#
# COMPACT_ATOMS: atom_id res chain seq x y z
N MET A 1 -12.32 22.11 4.77
CA MET A 1 -13.05 21.01 5.45
C MET A 1 -12.26 19.70 5.46
N ILE A 2 -11.85 19.13 4.31
CA ILE A 2 -11.11 17.83 4.27
C ILE A 2 -9.75 17.91 5.00
N TYR A 3 -8.98 18.98 4.78
CA TYR A 3 -7.71 19.22 5.49
C TYR A 3 -7.87 19.24 7.01
N SER A 4 -8.83 20.04 7.50
CA SER A 4 -9.14 20.13 8.94
C SER A 4 -9.64 18.80 9.52
N ALA A 5 -10.41 18.01 8.77
CA ALA A 5 -10.84 16.69 9.19
C ALA A 5 -9.65 15.74 9.39
N TRP A 6 -8.70 15.72 8.44
CA TRP A 6 -7.50 14.90 8.50
C TRP A 6 -6.57 15.30 9.65
N GLU A 7 -6.36 16.61 9.86
CA GLU A 7 -5.55 17.14 10.98
C GLU A 7 -6.15 16.83 12.35
N ASN A 8 -7.49 16.80 12.45
CA ASN A 8 -8.21 16.34 13.63
C ASN A 8 -8.27 14.80 13.74
N GLY A 9 -7.55 14.09 12.87
CA GLY A 9 -7.42 12.64 12.86
C GLY A 9 -8.68 11.92 12.38
N MET A 10 -9.61 12.56 11.68
CA MET A 10 -10.70 11.84 11.02
C MET A 10 -10.17 11.06 9.81
N THR A 11 -10.52 9.78 9.76
CA THR A 11 -10.03 8.80 8.79
C THR A 11 -11.21 8.03 8.18
N PRO A 12 -11.01 7.28 7.08
CA PRO A 12 -12.02 6.35 6.58
C PRO A 12 -12.53 5.35 7.64
N MET A 13 -11.64 4.87 8.52
CA MET A 13 -12.00 3.98 9.63
C MET A 13 -12.87 4.69 10.68
N SER A 14 -12.69 6.00 10.87
CA SER A 14 -13.54 6.81 11.75
C SER A 14 -14.97 6.85 11.22
N LEU A 15 -15.16 6.96 9.90
CA LEU A 15 -16.47 6.87 9.27
C LEU A 15 -17.09 5.47 9.45
N ALA A 16 -16.31 4.41 9.24
CA ALA A 16 -16.77 3.03 9.41
C ALA A 16 -17.30 2.76 10.83
N ARG A 17 -16.65 3.32 11.86
CA ARG A 17 -17.13 3.26 13.26
C ARG A 17 -18.36 4.14 13.50
N PHE A 18 -18.36 5.35 12.95
CA PHE A 18 -19.42 6.33 13.19
C PHE A 18 -20.79 5.85 12.71
N VAL A 19 -20.85 5.15 11.57
CA VAL A 19 -22.11 4.63 11.01
C VAL A 19 -22.65 3.39 11.75
N GLY A 20 -21.97 2.94 12.81
CA GLY A 20 -22.44 1.91 13.73
C GLY A 20 -22.80 0.59 13.02
N PRO A 21 -24.02 0.05 13.20
CA PRO A 21 -24.45 -1.22 12.59
C PRO A 21 -24.35 -1.28 11.06
N TYR A 22 -24.30 -0.14 10.37
CA TYR A 22 -24.16 -0.08 8.91
C TYR A 22 -22.71 -0.14 8.42
N GLY A 23 -21.73 -0.08 9.33
CA GLY A 23 -20.30 -0.11 9.05
C GLY A 23 -19.84 -1.35 8.26
N PRO A 24 -20.24 -2.59 8.62
CA PRO A 24 -19.86 -3.78 7.87
C PRO A 24 -20.26 -3.68 6.40
N LYS A 25 -21.51 -3.31 6.12
CA LYS A 25 -22.03 -3.18 4.76
C LYS A 25 -21.32 -2.08 3.97
N LEU A 26 -20.98 -0.96 4.62
CA LEU A 26 -20.19 0.10 3.99
C LEU A 26 -18.82 -0.41 3.54
N VAL A 27 -18.08 -1.07 4.44
CA VAL A 27 -16.75 -1.62 4.14
C VAL A 27 -16.85 -2.68 3.05
N GLN A 28 -17.83 -3.57 3.13
CA GLN A 28 -18.09 -4.61 2.12
C GLN A 28 -18.23 -4.01 0.72
N ASN A 29 -19.07 -2.98 0.58
CA ASN A 29 -19.28 -2.30 -0.71
C ASN A 29 -18.00 -1.64 -1.22
N VAL A 30 -17.20 -1.04 -0.34
CA VAL A 30 -15.91 -0.44 -0.71
C VAL A 30 -14.93 -1.51 -1.21
N VAL A 31 -14.86 -2.66 -0.54
CA VAL A 31 -13.97 -3.77 -0.94
C VAL A 31 -14.37 -4.34 -2.30
N HIS A 32 -15.66 -4.64 -2.53
CA HIS A 32 -16.12 -5.11 -3.83
C HIS A 32 -15.87 -4.09 -4.94
N ARG A 33 -16.16 -2.81 -4.68
CA ARG A 33 -15.91 -1.75 -5.65
C ARG A 33 -14.42 -1.63 -5.96
N ARG A 34 -13.55 -1.70 -4.95
CA ARG A 34 -12.10 -1.69 -5.13
C ARG A 34 -11.65 -2.87 -5.99
N ALA A 35 -12.15 -4.07 -5.71
CA ALA A 35 -11.82 -5.28 -6.47
C ALA A 35 -12.23 -5.16 -7.95
N SER A 36 -13.35 -4.52 -8.27
CA SER A 36 -13.77 -4.32 -9.67
C SER A 36 -12.83 -3.45 -10.51
N PHE A 37 -11.95 -2.65 -9.88
CA PHE A 37 -10.95 -1.83 -10.56
C PHE A 37 -9.57 -2.51 -10.68
N MET A 38 -9.40 -3.71 -10.11
CA MET A 38 -8.13 -4.44 -10.17
C MET A 38 -7.99 -5.20 -11.50
N SER A 39 -6.76 -5.60 -11.83
CA SER A 39 -6.46 -6.44 -13.00
C SER A 39 -7.28 -7.74 -12.96
N GLU A 40 -7.76 -8.22 -14.11
CA GLU A 40 -8.47 -9.50 -14.22
C GLU A 40 -7.61 -10.69 -13.77
N GLY A 41 -6.29 -10.60 -13.94
CA GLY A 41 -5.34 -11.60 -13.44
C GLY A 41 -5.02 -11.48 -11.95
N SER A 42 -5.70 -10.61 -11.21
CA SER A 42 -5.50 -10.46 -9.77
C SER A 42 -6.19 -11.59 -8.98
N ALA A 43 -5.54 -12.06 -7.92
CA ALA A 43 -6.11 -12.99 -6.93
C ALA A 43 -7.39 -12.45 -6.26
N MET A 44 -7.62 -11.13 -6.34
CA MET A 44 -8.82 -10.46 -5.85
C MET A 44 -10.02 -10.59 -6.81
N ARG A 45 -9.79 -11.08 -8.04
CA ARG A 45 -10.81 -11.24 -9.10
C ARG A 45 -10.91 -12.68 -9.63
N ASP A 46 -9.93 -13.54 -9.36
CA ASP A 46 -9.87 -14.92 -9.85
C ASP A 46 -10.56 -15.96 -8.93
N GLY A 47 -11.07 -15.52 -7.77
CA GLY A 47 -11.78 -16.36 -6.81
C GLY A 47 -10.91 -16.99 -5.72
N ARG A 48 -9.60 -16.74 -5.69
CA ARG A 48 -8.71 -17.19 -4.60
C ARG A 48 -8.98 -16.47 -3.27
N VAL A 49 -9.53 -15.25 -3.33
CA VAL A 49 -9.91 -14.45 -2.17
C VAL A 49 -11.41 -14.29 -2.12
N ASP A 50 -12.05 -14.74 -1.04
CA ASP A 50 -13.45 -14.41 -0.78
C ASP A 50 -13.54 -12.94 -0.33
N LEU A 51 -14.12 -12.10 -1.18
CA LEU A 51 -14.27 -10.67 -0.93
C LEU A 51 -15.23 -10.37 0.25
N THR A 52 -16.13 -11.29 0.57
CA THR A 52 -17.03 -11.21 1.74
C THR A 52 -16.22 -11.39 3.01
N GLU A 53 -15.45 -12.48 3.11
CA GLU A 53 -14.59 -12.73 4.26
C GLU A 53 -13.55 -11.62 4.45
N LEU A 54 -12.96 -11.13 3.34
CA LEU A 54 -12.03 -10.01 3.38
C LEU A 54 -12.69 -8.73 3.89
N GLY A 55 -13.90 -8.42 3.42
CA GLY A 55 -14.63 -7.22 3.85
C GLY A 55 -15.01 -7.26 5.33
N GLU A 56 -15.45 -8.43 5.83
CA GLU A 56 -15.71 -8.65 7.25
C GLU A 56 -14.43 -8.51 8.08
N TYR A 57 -13.33 -9.15 7.66
CA TYR A 57 -12.03 -9.01 8.30
C TYR A 57 -11.58 -7.55 8.39
N LEU A 58 -11.67 -6.80 7.28
CA LEU A 58 -11.29 -5.40 7.23
C LEU A 58 -12.17 -4.54 8.13
N TYR A 59 -13.49 -4.75 8.12
CA TYR A 59 -14.40 -4.02 9.01
C TYR A 59 -14.04 -4.25 10.47
N HIS A 60 -13.84 -5.51 10.89
CA HIS A 60 -13.53 -5.81 12.28
C HIS A 60 -12.20 -5.21 12.71
N ASN A 61 -11.19 -5.17 11.85
CA ASN A 61 -9.95 -4.44 12.13
C ASN A 61 -10.18 -2.93 12.24
N TRP A 62 -11.00 -2.34 11.37
CA TRP A 62 -11.28 -0.90 11.36
C TRP A 62 -12.17 -0.46 12.53
N ALA A 63 -13.01 -1.34 13.05
CA ALA A 63 -13.92 -1.07 14.17
C ALA A 63 -13.20 -1.03 15.53
N LEU A 64 -11.99 -1.61 15.63
CA LEU A 64 -11.18 -1.59 16.84
C LEU A 64 -10.73 -0.18 17.24
N LYS A 65 -10.17 -0.07 18.45
CA LYS A 65 -9.59 1.17 18.96
C LYS A 65 -8.56 1.72 17.95
N PRO A 66 -8.63 3.02 17.58
CA PRO A 66 -7.71 3.63 16.62
C PRO A 66 -6.25 3.42 17.01
N SER A 67 -5.46 2.94 16.04
CA SER A 67 -4.01 2.72 16.20
C SER A 67 -3.26 3.17 14.95
N GLY A 68 -2.97 2.27 14.00
CA GLY A 68 -2.18 2.58 12.79
C GLY A 68 -2.74 3.73 11.96
N GLU A 69 -4.07 3.89 11.91
CA GLU A 69 -4.72 5.02 11.25
C GLU A 69 -4.32 6.40 11.83
N ARG A 70 -3.99 6.48 13.13
CA ARG A 70 -3.50 7.71 13.78
C ARG A 70 -2.04 7.96 13.47
N ALA A 71 -1.24 6.89 13.40
CA ALA A 71 0.15 7.00 12.96
C ALA A 71 0.24 7.49 11.52
N MET A 72 -0.69 7.06 10.66
CA MET A 72 -0.74 7.47 9.25
C MET A 72 -0.88 8.99 9.09
N THR A 73 -1.72 9.65 9.89
CA THR A 73 -1.93 11.11 9.81
C THR A 73 -0.70 11.92 10.26
N THR A 74 0.29 11.29 10.91
CA THR A 74 1.57 11.95 11.27
C THR A 74 2.63 11.85 10.17
N HIS A 75 2.49 10.90 9.24
CA HIS A 75 3.45 10.65 8.15
C HIS A 75 2.93 11.14 6.80
N LEU A 76 1.62 11.21 6.64
CA LEU A 76 0.96 11.57 5.40
C LEU A 76 0.10 12.82 5.59
N ALA A 77 0.30 13.81 4.73
CA ALA A 77 -0.62 14.91 4.51
C ALA A 77 -1.87 14.40 3.73
N PRO A 78 -2.97 15.18 3.72
CA PRO A 78 -4.18 14.82 2.97
C PRO A 78 -3.87 14.42 1.52
N GLY A 79 -4.50 13.35 1.03
CA GLY A 79 -4.19 12.76 -0.27
C GLY A 79 -3.06 11.73 -0.26
N ALA A 80 -2.64 11.27 0.92
CA ALA A 80 -1.54 10.32 1.11
C ALA A 80 -0.18 10.84 0.63
N HIS A 81 0.03 12.16 0.66
CA HIS A 81 1.31 12.78 0.35
C HIS A 81 2.27 12.66 1.54
N ALA A 82 3.47 12.14 1.33
CA ALA A 82 4.44 11.99 2.40
C ALA A 82 4.92 13.36 2.93
N VAL A 83 4.84 13.56 4.25
CA VAL A 83 5.38 14.76 4.93
C VAL A 83 6.91 14.79 4.82
N ARG A 84 7.55 13.61 4.87
CA ARG A 84 9.00 13.42 4.66
C ARG A 84 9.18 12.29 3.64
N PRO A 85 9.29 12.60 2.34
CA PRO A 85 9.30 11.58 1.30
C PRO A 85 10.62 10.80 1.29
N LEU A 86 10.55 9.49 1.00
CA LEU A 86 11.72 8.63 1.02
C LEU A 86 12.81 9.03 0.02
N VAL A 87 12.44 9.71 -1.08
CA VAL A 87 13.39 10.21 -2.09
C VAL A 87 14.43 11.19 -1.51
N ASP A 88 14.09 11.87 -0.41
CA ASP A 88 14.98 12.80 0.29
C ASP A 88 15.73 12.13 1.45
N GLN A 89 15.20 11.01 1.96
CA GLN A 89 15.73 10.32 3.14
C GLN A 89 16.69 9.19 2.76
N LEU A 90 16.37 8.42 1.72
CA LEU A 90 17.16 7.31 1.22
C LEU A 90 18.27 7.85 0.32
N LEU A 91 19.39 8.21 0.96
CA LEU A 91 20.58 8.71 0.28
C LEU A 91 21.69 7.64 0.30
N PRO A 92 22.48 7.50 -0.78
CA PRO A 92 23.53 6.48 -0.89
C PRO A 92 24.55 6.47 0.27
N GLU A 93 24.83 7.64 0.84
CA GLU A 93 25.76 7.83 1.95
C GLU A 93 25.18 7.45 3.33
N LYS A 94 23.84 7.39 3.46
CA LYS A 94 23.14 7.06 4.71
C LYS A 94 22.76 5.59 4.80
N VAL A 95 22.46 4.96 3.67
CA VAL A 95 21.95 3.59 3.61
C VAL A 95 23.08 2.60 3.34
N LYS A 96 23.37 1.76 4.34
CA LYS A 96 24.53 0.84 4.31
C LYS A 96 24.24 -0.53 3.70
N MET A 97 22.97 -0.92 3.61
CA MET A 97 22.50 -2.20 3.05
C MET A 97 22.04 -2.06 1.59
N PRO A 98 21.95 -3.17 0.84
CA PRO A 98 21.25 -3.21 -0.45
C PRO A 98 19.79 -2.76 -0.31
N LEU A 99 19.27 -2.14 -1.37
CA LEU A 99 17.86 -1.72 -1.43
C LEU A 99 17.11 -2.48 -2.53
N THR A 100 15.89 -2.92 -2.22
CA THR A 100 14.98 -3.43 -3.24
C THR A 100 13.63 -2.77 -3.07
N PHE A 101 13.15 -2.15 -4.14
CA PHE A 101 11.79 -1.65 -4.22
C PHE A 101 10.93 -2.65 -5.00
N ILE A 102 9.73 -2.93 -4.50
CA ILE A 102 8.76 -3.78 -5.18
C ILE A 102 7.48 -2.96 -5.28
N TYR A 103 6.97 -2.77 -6.49
CA TYR A 103 5.73 -2.06 -6.79
C TYR A 103 4.73 -2.99 -7.49
N GLY A 104 3.45 -2.65 -7.47
CA GLY A 104 2.50 -3.23 -8.42
C GLY A 104 2.70 -2.68 -9.83
N GLU A 105 2.34 -3.46 -10.84
CA GLU A 105 2.21 -2.98 -12.22
C GLU A 105 1.15 -1.86 -12.33
N TYR A 106 0.01 -2.02 -11.67
CA TYR A 106 -1.13 -1.08 -11.69
C TYR A 106 -1.22 -0.27 -10.39
N ASP A 107 -0.09 -0.01 -9.74
CA ASP A 107 -0.05 0.78 -8.51
C ASP A 107 -0.47 2.24 -8.79
N TRP A 108 -1.28 2.81 -7.89
CA TRP A 108 -1.62 4.24 -7.94
C TRP A 108 -0.44 5.10 -7.47
N MET A 109 0.49 4.53 -6.71
CA MET A 109 1.74 5.18 -6.34
C MET A 109 2.77 5.06 -7.49
N ASP A 110 3.36 6.20 -7.85
CA ASP A 110 4.28 6.28 -8.98
C ASP A 110 5.65 5.65 -8.68
N TYR A 111 5.89 4.47 -9.25
CA TYR A 111 7.14 3.71 -9.12
C TYR A 111 8.38 4.48 -9.60
N ARG A 112 8.22 5.49 -10.48
CA ARG A 112 9.33 6.27 -11.03
C ARG A 112 10.10 7.03 -9.95
N ASN A 113 9.45 7.38 -8.84
CA ASN A 113 10.13 7.96 -7.68
C ASN A 113 11.11 6.97 -7.05
N GLY A 114 10.73 5.68 -6.94
CA GLY A 114 11.62 4.61 -6.50
C GLY A 114 12.75 4.34 -7.50
N LEU A 115 12.44 4.39 -8.79
CA LEU A 115 13.45 4.23 -9.85
C LEU A 115 14.54 5.30 -9.76
N GLY A 116 14.17 6.56 -9.53
CA GLY A 116 15.14 7.65 -9.33
C GLY A 116 16.03 7.46 -8.09
N ILE A 117 15.55 6.77 -7.05
CA ILE A 117 16.40 6.37 -5.91
C ILE A 117 17.38 5.27 -6.34
N VAL A 118 16.89 4.25 -7.06
CA VAL A 118 17.72 3.15 -7.56
C VAL A 118 18.86 3.67 -8.45
N GLU A 119 18.55 4.55 -9.41
CA GLU A 119 19.55 5.16 -10.30
C GLU A 119 20.63 5.91 -9.51
N ARG A 120 20.22 6.70 -8.51
CA ARG A 120 21.15 7.44 -7.64
C ARG A 120 22.07 6.51 -6.85
N PHE A 121 21.56 5.38 -6.37
CA PHE A 121 22.36 4.37 -5.69
C PHE A 121 23.34 3.67 -6.64
N LYS A 122 22.87 3.26 -7.82
CA LYS A 122 23.72 2.62 -8.85
C LYS A 122 24.86 3.54 -9.31
N GLN A 123 24.60 4.84 -9.48
CA GLN A 123 25.65 5.83 -9.80
C GLN A 123 26.76 5.94 -8.74
N LYS A 124 26.47 5.56 -7.49
CA LYS A 124 27.44 5.50 -6.39
C LYS A 124 28.01 4.10 -6.16
N GLY A 125 27.78 3.16 -7.08
CA GLY A 125 28.24 1.77 -6.95
C GLY A 125 27.56 1.02 -5.81
N ARG A 126 26.33 1.41 -5.42
CA ARG A 126 25.56 0.77 -4.35
C ARG A 126 24.51 -0.17 -4.95
N ALA A 127 24.31 -1.33 -4.32
CA ALA A 127 23.29 -2.29 -4.73
C ALA A 127 21.88 -1.72 -4.46
N ALA A 128 21.10 -1.54 -5.52
CA ALA A 128 19.71 -1.14 -5.45
C ALA A 128 18.95 -1.68 -6.67
N ASP A 129 17.74 -2.19 -6.51
CA ASP A 129 16.90 -2.66 -7.62
C ASP A 129 15.43 -2.29 -7.44
N LEU A 130 14.68 -2.35 -8.54
CA LEU A 130 13.23 -2.14 -8.55
C LEU A 130 12.55 -3.22 -9.38
N TYR A 131 11.49 -3.80 -8.84
CA TYR A 131 10.62 -4.76 -9.51
C TYR A 131 9.19 -4.27 -9.55
N ARG A 132 8.47 -4.69 -10.59
CA ARG A 132 7.03 -4.49 -10.71
C ARG A 132 6.35 -5.85 -10.79
N VAL A 133 5.43 -6.10 -9.86
CA VAL A 133 4.66 -7.34 -9.79
C VAL A 133 3.57 -7.30 -10.85
N PRO A 134 3.57 -8.22 -11.83
CA PRO A 134 2.54 -8.24 -12.88
C PRO A 134 1.16 -8.45 -12.27
N ASN A 135 0.13 -7.82 -12.85
CA ASN A 135 -1.25 -7.86 -12.34
C ASN A 135 -1.47 -7.35 -10.91
N GLY A 136 -0.43 -6.86 -10.23
CA GLY A 136 -0.54 -6.31 -8.88
C GLY A 136 -0.82 -4.80 -8.89
N GLY A 137 -1.67 -4.33 -7.99
CA GLY A 137 -1.80 -2.92 -7.60
C GLY A 137 -0.96 -2.57 -6.37
N HIS A 138 -1.43 -1.59 -5.59
CA HIS A 138 -0.73 -1.11 -4.39
C HIS A 138 -0.60 -2.15 -3.27
N GLN A 139 -1.47 -3.15 -3.25
CA GLN A 139 -1.39 -4.28 -2.32
C GLN A 139 -0.98 -5.53 -3.11
N MET A 140 0.11 -5.41 -3.88
CA MET A 140 0.60 -6.45 -4.79
C MET A 140 0.77 -7.82 -4.13
N PHE A 141 1.12 -7.88 -2.84
CA PHE A 141 1.23 -9.13 -2.09
C PHE A 141 -0.10 -9.84 -1.87
N MET A 142 -1.24 -9.13 -1.92
CA MET A 142 -2.58 -9.73 -1.94
C MET A 142 -3.07 -9.95 -3.37
N GLU A 143 -2.72 -9.05 -4.29
CA GLU A 143 -3.26 -9.02 -5.64
C GLU A 143 -2.57 -10.01 -6.60
N ASN A 144 -1.29 -10.31 -6.41
CA ASN A 144 -0.57 -11.40 -7.06
C ASN A 144 0.50 -11.95 -6.09
N PRO A 145 0.10 -12.80 -5.12
CA PRO A 145 1.00 -13.31 -4.08
C PRO A 145 2.12 -14.18 -4.65
N ASP A 146 1.88 -14.88 -5.75
CA ASP A 146 2.82 -15.83 -6.35
C ASP A 146 4.06 -15.09 -6.90
N ASP A 147 3.84 -14.10 -7.77
CA ASP A 147 4.95 -13.30 -8.32
C ASP A 147 5.59 -12.39 -7.27
N PHE A 148 4.80 -11.81 -6.36
CA PHE A 148 5.35 -11.02 -5.26
C PHE A 148 6.32 -11.86 -4.42
N SER A 149 5.91 -13.07 -4.02
CA SER A 149 6.73 -13.96 -3.19
C SER A 149 7.98 -14.42 -3.93
N ARG A 150 7.85 -14.77 -5.21
CA ARG A 150 8.99 -15.12 -6.06
C ARG A 150 10.01 -13.99 -6.13
N ILE A 151 9.57 -12.77 -6.48
CA ILE A 151 10.43 -11.59 -6.56
C ILE A 151 11.08 -11.28 -5.21
N LEU A 152 10.33 -11.37 -4.11
CA LEU A 152 10.84 -11.12 -2.77
C LEU A 152 11.96 -12.12 -2.41
N ILE A 153 11.73 -13.42 -2.60
CA ILE A 153 12.71 -14.46 -2.30
C ILE A 153 13.95 -14.28 -3.18
N GLU A 154 13.77 -14.11 -4.50
CA GLU A 154 14.87 -13.85 -5.42
C GLU A 154 15.66 -12.59 -5.05
N SER A 155 15.04 -11.58 -4.44
CA SER A 155 15.72 -10.35 -4.02
C SER A 155 16.53 -10.52 -2.73
N LEU A 156 16.20 -11.51 -1.89
CA LEU A 156 16.88 -11.80 -0.64
C LEU A 156 18.09 -12.74 -0.80
N THR A 157 18.10 -13.56 -1.86
CA THR A 157 19.13 -14.58 -2.11
C THR A 157 20.24 -14.12 -3.06
N ARG A 158 20.43 -12.81 -3.24
CA ARG A 158 21.41 -12.21 -4.15
C ARG A 158 22.68 -11.76 -3.44
#